data_AF-A0A350JMI2-F1
#
_entry.id   AF-A0A350JMI2-F1
#
_cell.length_a   1.000
_cell.length_b   1.000
_cell.length_c   1.000
_cell.angle_alpha   90.00
_cell.angle_beta   90.00
_cell.angle_gamma   90.00
#
_symmetry.space_group_name_H-M   'P 1'
#
loop_
_entity.id
_entity.type
_entity.pdbx_description
1 polymer ?
#
loop_
_entity_poly.entity_id
_entity_poly.type
_entity_poly.pdbx_seq_one_letter_code
_entity_poly.pdbx_strand_id
1 'polypeptide(L)'
;DLSSFSTILNTGGIKSGNAKKSEFYKVLNESGDKQMPPGEKLSDADIAVIYNWIEQGAENVECATFSCDTSTFSFNENIKTTTDLYCKSCHSGSNPDAGVLLTNYDQISASAADGSLSGVLRGSGNYPIMPPGNAQEECEIRTIEKWVENGSAMD
;
A
#
# COMPACT_ATOMS: atom_id res chain seq x y z
N ASP A 1 4.88 10.84 -22.89
CA ASP A 1 3.58 11.53 -22.85
C ASP A 1 2.82 10.95 -21.66
N LEU A 2 2.46 11.77 -20.69
CA LEU A 2 1.80 11.36 -19.45
C LEU A 2 0.36 11.90 -19.37
N SER A 3 -0.23 12.26 -20.51
CA SER A 3 -1.53 12.94 -20.58
C SER A 3 -2.74 12.01 -20.44
N SER A 4 -2.55 10.69 -20.53
CA SER A 4 -3.63 9.72 -20.35
C SER A 4 -3.14 8.44 -19.69
N PHE A 5 -4.06 7.72 -19.03
CA PHE A 5 -3.76 6.42 -18.44
C PHE A 5 -3.09 5.44 -19.43
N SER A 6 -3.64 5.34 -20.65
CA SER A 6 -3.09 4.44 -21.68
C SER A 6 -1.70 4.86 -22.16
N THR A 7 -1.42 6.17 -22.24
CA THR A 7 -0.09 6.66 -22.61
C THR A 7 0.93 6.47 -21.49
N ILE A 8 0.52 6.62 -20.22
CA ILE A 8 1.35 6.34 -19.05
C ILE A 8 1.76 4.86 -19.03
N LEU A 9 0.82 3.93 -19.19
CA LEU A 9 1.14 2.49 -19.19
C LEU A 9 2.14 2.11 -20.27
N ASN A 10 1.92 2.58 -21.50
CA ASN A 10 2.74 2.21 -22.65
C ASN A 10 4.11 2.91 -22.64
N THR A 11 4.13 4.24 -22.47
CA THR A 11 5.37 5.02 -22.56
C THR A 11 6.21 4.96 -21.29
N GLY A 12 5.58 4.78 -20.13
CA GLY A 12 6.26 4.54 -18.86
C GLY A 12 6.81 3.13 -18.71
N GLY A 13 6.54 2.22 -19.66
CA GLY A 13 7.00 0.84 -19.56
C GLY A 13 6.52 0.15 -18.29
N ILE A 14 5.28 0.42 -17.88
CA ILE A 14 4.71 -0.10 -16.64
C ILE A 14 4.59 -1.62 -16.70
N LYS A 15 5.12 -2.28 -15.68
CA LYS A 15 4.99 -3.72 -15.43
C LYS A 15 4.08 -3.86 -14.22
N SER A 16 2.79 -4.09 -14.48
CA SER A 16 1.77 -4.39 -13.48
C SER A 16 2.28 -5.44 -12.49
N GLY A 17 2.16 -5.15 -11.19
CA GLY A 17 2.67 -5.98 -10.09
C GLY A 17 4.20 -6.02 -9.98
N ASN A 18 4.92 -5.08 -10.61
CA ASN A 18 6.38 -5.00 -10.52
C ASN A 18 6.92 -3.60 -10.83
N ALA A 19 6.82 -2.70 -9.86
CA ALA A 19 7.35 -1.34 -9.91
C ALA A 19 8.86 -1.34 -10.17
N LYS A 20 9.63 -2.23 -9.51
CA LYS A 20 11.09 -2.34 -9.70
C LYS A 20 11.50 -2.70 -11.14
N LYS A 21 10.62 -3.32 -11.94
CA LYS A 21 10.83 -3.59 -13.37
C LYS A 21 10.17 -2.55 -14.29
N SER A 22 9.45 -1.59 -13.76
CA SER A 22 8.79 -0.52 -14.53
C SER A 22 9.74 0.64 -14.77
N GLU A 23 9.96 1.02 -16.03
CA GLU A 23 10.90 2.12 -16.37
C GLU A 23 10.48 3.44 -15.73
N PHE A 24 9.17 3.70 -15.66
CA PHE A 24 8.60 4.87 -15.01
C PHE A 24 9.05 5.01 -13.55
N TYR A 25 8.99 3.93 -12.77
CA TYR A 25 9.41 3.98 -11.37
C TYR A 25 10.93 4.10 -11.24
N LYS A 26 11.72 3.45 -12.10
CA LYS A 26 13.18 3.52 -12.06
C LYS A 26 13.67 4.96 -12.24
N VAL A 27 13.17 5.67 -13.25
CA VAL A 27 13.64 7.05 -13.53
C VAL A 27 13.29 8.06 -12.45
N LEU A 28 12.23 7.82 -11.66
CA LEU A 28 11.89 8.65 -10.49
C LEU A 28 12.90 8.51 -9.35
N ASN A 29 13.68 7.43 -9.34
CA ASN A 29 14.72 7.15 -8.35
C ASN A 29 16.14 7.49 -8.85
N GLU A 30 16.28 7.96 -10.09
CA GLU A 30 17.54 8.40 -10.67
C GLU A 30 17.94 9.80 -10.18
N SER A 31 19.20 10.17 -10.38
CA SER A 31 19.75 11.49 -10.01
C SER A 31 20.58 12.12 -11.13
N GLY A 32 20.90 13.40 -11.00
CA GLY A 32 21.68 14.15 -12.00
C GLY A 32 20.93 14.29 -13.33
N ASP A 33 21.63 14.11 -14.45
CA ASP A 33 21.07 14.29 -15.81
C ASP A 33 19.93 13.33 -16.15
N LYS A 34 19.77 12.26 -15.37
CA LYS A 34 18.70 11.26 -15.54
C LYS A 34 17.52 11.48 -14.60
N GLN A 35 17.60 12.44 -13.68
CA GLN A 35 16.57 12.69 -12.69
C GLN A 35 15.26 13.10 -13.36
N MET A 36 14.18 12.42 -12.96
CA MET A 36 12.83 12.79 -13.34
C MET A 36 11.97 13.03 -12.08
N PRO A 37 11.16 14.09 -12.04
CA PRO A 37 11.09 15.16 -13.04
C PRO A 37 12.37 16.04 -13.03
N PRO A 38 12.65 16.75 -14.14
CA PRO A 38 13.76 17.70 -14.18
C PRO A 38 13.59 18.80 -13.13
N GLY A 39 14.70 19.21 -12.50
CA GLY A 39 14.69 20.22 -11.44
C GLY A 39 14.53 19.57 -10.07
N GLU A 40 13.33 19.65 -9.50
CA GLU A 40 13.04 19.10 -8.18
C GLU A 40 12.54 17.67 -8.28
N LYS A 41 13.20 16.75 -7.55
CA LYS A 41 12.75 15.36 -7.44
C LYS A 41 11.40 15.35 -6.71
N LEU A 42 10.53 14.41 -7.10
CA LEU A 42 9.36 14.09 -6.28
C LEU A 42 9.78 13.69 -4.87
N SER A 43 8.91 13.95 -3.89
CA SER A 43 9.13 13.47 -2.54
C SER A 43 9.14 11.95 -2.53
N ASP A 44 9.86 11.34 -1.58
CA ASP A 44 9.86 9.88 -1.44
C ASP A 44 8.44 9.34 -1.14
N ALA A 45 7.57 10.17 -0.54
CA ALA A 45 6.15 9.87 -0.32
C ALA A 45 5.37 9.77 -1.64
N ASP A 46 5.53 10.73 -2.56
CA ASP A 46 4.85 10.71 -3.86
C ASP A 46 5.36 9.55 -4.73
N ILE A 47 6.66 9.26 -4.65
CA ILE A 47 7.27 8.11 -5.34
C ILE A 47 6.71 6.79 -4.78
N ALA A 48 6.45 6.72 -3.47
CA ALA A 48 5.84 5.56 -2.84
C ALA A 48 4.38 5.35 -3.29
N VAL A 49 3.61 6.43 -3.52
CA VAL A 49 2.26 6.32 -4.10
C VAL A 49 2.29 5.68 -5.48
N ILE A 50 3.23 6.12 -6.33
CA ILE A 50 3.40 5.56 -7.69
C ILE A 50 3.87 4.10 -7.62
N TYR A 51 4.80 3.79 -6.73
CA TYR A 51 5.23 2.40 -6.47
C TYR A 51 4.04 1.50 -6.13
N ASN A 52 3.23 1.92 -5.15
CA ASN A 52 2.09 1.16 -4.68
C ASN A 52 1.05 0.96 -5.77
N TRP A 53 0.71 1.99 -6.55
CA TRP A 53 -0.21 1.86 -7.68
C TRP A 53 0.27 0.80 -8.69
N ILE A 54 1.58 0.77 -9.02
CA ILE A 54 2.11 -0.24 -9.95
C ILE A 54 2.06 -1.65 -9.34
N GLU A 55 2.46 -1.81 -8.09
CA GLU A 55 2.44 -3.09 -7.38
C GLU A 55 1.00 -3.64 -7.18
N GLN A 56 0.01 -2.75 -7.05
CA GLN A 56 -1.42 -3.09 -6.99
C GLN A 56 -2.02 -3.48 -8.35
N GLY A 57 -1.24 -3.50 -9.41
CA GLY A 57 -1.66 -3.94 -10.73
C GLY A 57 -1.75 -2.83 -11.78
N ALA A 58 -1.43 -1.58 -11.41
CA ALA A 58 -1.47 -0.42 -12.28
C ALA A 58 -2.84 -0.23 -12.97
N GLU A 59 -3.93 -0.59 -12.29
CA GLU A 59 -5.28 -0.52 -12.87
C GLU A 59 -5.82 0.92 -12.85
N ASN A 60 -6.70 1.23 -13.81
CA ASN A 60 -7.44 2.50 -13.84
C ASN A 60 -8.70 2.37 -12.98
N VAL A 61 -8.52 2.13 -11.70
CA VAL A 61 -9.62 2.07 -10.74
C VAL A 61 -10.02 3.50 -10.39
N GLU A 62 -11.32 3.80 -10.38
CA GLU A 62 -11.77 4.96 -9.61
C GLU A 62 -11.44 4.65 -8.15
N CYS A 63 -10.85 5.62 -7.44
CA CYS A 63 -10.60 5.47 -6.01
C CYS A 63 -11.89 4.97 -5.37
N ALA A 64 -11.89 3.73 -4.87
CA ALA A 64 -12.94 3.28 -3.99
C ALA A 64 -12.94 4.30 -2.86
N THR A 65 -13.98 5.13 -2.79
CA THR A 65 -14.11 6.06 -1.69
C THR A 65 -14.28 5.19 -0.47
N PHE A 66 -13.23 5.10 0.34
CA PHE A 66 -13.32 4.48 1.65
C PHE A 66 -14.34 5.31 2.43
N SER A 67 -15.59 4.85 2.45
CA SER A 67 -16.63 5.44 3.26
C SER A 67 -16.25 5.12 4.69
N CYS A 68 -15.86 6.15 5.44
CA CYS A 68 -15.48 6.05 6.83
C CYS A 68 -16.72 5.73 7.69
N ASP A 69 -17.16 4.47 7.65
CA ASP A 69 -18.17 3.96 8.57
C ASP A 69 -17.49 3.09 9.63
N THR A 70 -17.07 3.74 10.73
CA THR A 70 -16.46 3.02 11.83
C THR A 70 -17.45 2.16 12.63
N SER A 71 -18.73 2.09 12.23
CA SER A 71 -19.69 1.11 12.75
C SER A 71 -19.58 -0.25 12.05
N THR A 72 -18.95 -0.30 10.88
CA THR A 72 -18.57 -1.53 10.17
C THR A 72 -17.06 -1.71 10.26
N PHE A 73 -16.61 -2.85 10.80
CA PHE A 73 -15.19 -3.19 10.93
C PHE A 73 -14.97 -4.70 10.76
N SER A 74 -15.79 -5.35 9.93
CA SER A 74 -15.71 -6.79 9.71
C SER A 74 -14.52 -7.16 8.83
N PHE A 75 -14.06 -8.41 8.94
CA PHE A 75 -12.96 -8.89 8.12
C PHE A 75 -13.31 -8.86 6.63
N ASN A 76 -14.49 -9.38 6.25
CA ASN A 76 -14.89 -9.53 4.86
C ASN A 76 -15.22 -8.21 4.17
N GLU A 77 -15.74 -7.21 4.91
CA GLU A 77 -16.11 -5.92 4.31
C GLU A 77 -14.93 -4.95 4.29
N ASN A 78 -14.28 -4.74 5.45
CA ASN A 78 -13.30 -3.67 5.61
C ASN A 78 -11.87 -4.20 5.57
N ILE A 79 -11.52 -5.13 6.47
CA ILE A 79 -10.12 -5.49 6.70
C ILE A 79 -9.49 -6.15 5.48
N LYS A 80 -10.21 -7.10 4.87
CA LYS A 80 -9.75 -7.77 3.65
C LYS A 80 -9.57 -6.76 2.51
N THR A 81 -10.54 -5.89 2.30
CA THR A 81 -10.47 -4.85 1.24
C THR A 81 -9.30 -3.91 1.47
N THR A 82 -9.14 -3.38 2.69
CA THR A 82 -8.03 -2.49 3.05
C THR A 82 -6.67 -3.19 2.91
N THR A 83 -6.56 -4.44 3.34
CA THR A 83 -5.31 -5.21 3.23
C THR A 83 -4.98 -5.52 1.77
N ASP A 84 -5.99 -5.89 0.97
CA ASP A 84 -5.85 -6.17 -0.46
C ASP A 84 -5.35 -4.94 -1.23
N LEU A 85 -5.91 -3.78 -0.92
CA LEU A 85 -5.56 -2.52 -1.59
C LEU A 85 -4.20 -2.00 -1.13
N TYR A 86 -3.96 -1.88 0.18
CA TYR A 86 -2.85 -1.06 0.67
C TYR A 86 -1.65 -1.85 1.21
N CYS A 87 -1.83 -3.13 1.55
CA CYS A 87 -0.79 -3.89 2.22
C CYS A 87 -0.16 -4.96 1.33
N LYS A 88 -0.95 -5.61 0.48
CA LYS A 88 -0.49 -6.76 -0.32
C LYS A 88 0.55 -6.41 -1.39
N SER A 89 0.66 -5.16 -1.82
CA SER A 89 1.70 -4.73 -2.75
C SER A 89 3.11 -5.10 -2.25
N CYS A 90 3.36 -4.98 -0.95
CA CYS A 90 4.63 -5.33 -0.32
C CYS A 90 4.57 -6.64 0.49
N HIS A 91 3.41 -6.95 1.07
CA HIS A 91 3.23 -8.09 1.99
C HIS A 91 2.60 -9.32 1.31
N SER A 92 2.99 -9.60 0.06
CA SER A 92 2.53 -10.77 -0.68
C SER A 92 3.65 -11.41 -1.53
N GLY A 93 3.30 -12.44 -2.31
CA GLY A 93 4.23 -13.13 -3.22
C GLY A 93 5.28 -13.99 -2.53
N SER A 94 6.33 -14.36 -3.27
CA SER A 94 7.39 -15.26 -2.78
C SER A 94 8.49 -14.54 -1.96
N ASN A 95 8.60 -13.23 -2.09
CA ASN A 95 9.58 -12.40 -1.37
C ASN A 95 8.88 -11.18 -0.77
N PRO A 96 8.03 -11.38 0.25
CA PRO A 96 7.35 -10.27 0.92
C PRO A 96 8.35 -9.39 1.67
N ASP A 97 8.07 -8.09 1.71
CA ASP A 97 8.87 -7.14 2.48
C ASP A 97 8.84 -7.52 3.98
N ALA A 98 10.00 -7.41 4.62
CA ALA A 98 10.24 -7.84 5.99
C ALA A 98 9.89 -9.31 6.32
N GLY A 99 9.64 -10.15 5.31
CA GLY A 99 9.20 -11.54 5.51
C GLY A 99 7.75 -11.68 5.99
N VAL A 100 6.95 -10.61 5.96
CA VAL A 100 5.57 -10.59 6.47
C VAL A 100 4.58 -10.78 5.32
N LEU A 101 3.77 -11.84 5.38
CA LEU A 101 2.67 -12.06 4.46
C LEU A 101 1.36 -11.59 5.08
N LEU A 102 0.52 -10.92 4.31
CA LEU A 102 -0.83 -10.47 4.69
C LEU A 102 -1.86 -10.92 3.65
N THR A 103 -1.70 -12.15 3.16
CA THR A 103 -2.44 -12.67 2.00
C THR A 103 -3.80 -13.28 2.35
N ASN A 104 -3.98 -13.70 3.60
CA ASN A 104 -5.16 -14.39 4.11
C ASN A 104 -5.47 -14.02 5.57
N TYR A 105 -6.63 -14.46 6.05
CA TYR A 105 -7.10 -14.18 7.41
C TYR A 105 -6.12 -14.61 8.50
N ASP A 106 -5.61 -15.84 8.44
CA ASP A 106 -4.73 -16.39 9.49
C ASP A 106 -3.47 -15.52 9.67
N GLN A 107 -2.91 -15.06 8.56
CA GLN A 107 -1.75 -14.17 8.57
C GLN A 107 -2.07 -12.78 9.13
N ILE A 108 -3.19 -12.18 8.70
CA ILE A 108 -3.60 -10.84 9.13
C ILE A 108 -3.97 -10.84 10.62
N SER A 109 -4.73 -11.84 11.07
CA SER A 109 -5.12 -12.02 12.46
C SER A 109 -3.94 -12.34 13.37
N ALA A 110 -2.92 -13.07 12.88
CA ALA A 110 -1.68 -13.27 13.63
C ALA A 110 -0.94 -11.95 13.89
N SER A 111 -0.78 -11.09 12.88
CA SER A 111 -0.18 -9.75 13.04
C SER A 111 -1.02 -8.81 13.89
N ALA A 112 -2.35 -8.99 13.93
CA ALA A 112 -3.21 -8.29 14.86
C ALA A 112 -2.98 -8.78 16.31
N ALA A 113 -2.93 -10.08 16.51
CA ALA A 113 -2.80 -10.71 17.82
C ALA A 113 -1.44 -10.44 18.49
N ASP A 114 -0.36 -10.38 17.72
CA ASP A 114 0.98 -10.04 18.24
C ASP A 114 1.22 -8.52 18.38
N GLY A 115 0.25 -7.70 17.99
CA GLY A 115 0.27 -6.24 18.08
C GLY A 115 1.15 -5.55 17.02
N SER A 116 1.79 -6.30 16.12
CA SER A 116 2.63 -5.73 15.07
C SER A 116 1.82 -4.91 14.07
N LEU A 117 0.59 -5.32 13.75
CA LEU A 117 -0.29 -4.60 12.81
C LEU A 117 -0.59 -3.18 13.30
N SER A 118 -1.11 -3.02 14.53
CA SER A 118 -1.34 -1.69 15.11
C SER A 118 -0.04 -0.92 15.33
N GLY A 119 1.04 -1.65 15.66
CA GLY A 119 2.39 -1.11 15.79
C GLY A 119 2.85 -0.36 14.54
N VAL A 120 2.80 -1.01 13.37
CA VAL A 120 3.23 -0.43 12.08
C VAL A 120 2.26 0.60 11.54
N LEU A 121 0.95 0.48 11.79
CA LEU A 121 -0.03 1.50 11.35
C LEU A 121 0.19 2.84 12.06
N ARG A 122 0.60 2.80 13.33
CA ARG A 122 0.84 4.01 14.15
C ARG A 122 2.30 4.43 14.24
N GLY A 123 3.23 3.62 13.76
CA GLY A 123 4.67 3.85 13.98
C GLY A 123 5.04 3.86 15.46
N SER A 124 4.43 2.97 16.25
CA SER A 124 4.58 2.96 17.71
C SER A 124 5.59 1.90 18.18
N GLY A 125 6.24 2.17 19.31
CA GLY A 125 7.29 1.29 19.83
C GLY A 125 8.52 1.26 18.91
N ASN A 126 8.91 0.06 18.47
CA ASN A 126 10.02 -0.15 17.53
C ASN A 126 9.55 -0.49 16.11
N TYR A 127 8.26 -0.26 15.80
CA TYR A 127 7.70 -0.56 14.49
C TYR A 127 7.78 0.68 13.58
N PRO A 128 8.33 0.55 12.36
CA PRO A 128 8.27 1.63 11.37
C PRO A 128 6.83 1.85 10.88
N ILE A 129 6.50 3.07 10.48
CA ILE A 129 5.21 3.36 9.83
C ILE A 129 5.11 2.61 8.50
N MET A 130 4.00 1.91 8.30
CA MET A 130 3.66 1.24 7.04
C MET A 130 2.30 1.74 6.52
N PRO A 131 2.14 1.94 5.20
CA PRO A 131 3.17 1.84 4.16
C PRO A 131 4.29 2.90 4.29
N PRO A 132 5.52 2.62 3.83
CA PRO A 132 6.61 3.59 3.89
C PRO A 132 6.28 4.85 3.08
N GLY A 133 6.49 6.02 3.69
CA GLY A 133 6.30 7.32 3.03
C GLY A 133 4.84 7.75 2.85
N ASN A 134 3.86 6.87 3.04
CA ASN A 134 2.44 7.20 2.93
C ASN A 134 1.64 6.40 3.97
N ALA A 135 1.54 6.96 5.18
CA ALA A 135 0.72 6.37 6.23
C ALA A 135 -0.74 6.29 5.77
N GLN A 136 -1.46 5.27 6.23
CA GLN A 136 -2.90 5.17 5.97
C GLN A 136 -3.66 6.34 6.61
N GLU A 137 -4.82 6.63 6.04
CA GLU A 137 -5.70 7.67 6.58
C GLU A 137 -6.22 7.26 7.97
N GLU A 138 -6.41 8.25 8.85
CA GLU A 138 -6.79 8.00 10.25
C GLU A 138 -8.03 7.12 10.40
N CYS A 139 -9.01 7.26 9.51
CA CYS A 139 -10.21 6.43 9.56
C CYS A 139 -9.96 4.96 9.18
N GLU A 140 -9.08 4.70 8.21
CA GLU A 140 -8.70 3.34 7.81
C GLU A 140 -8.01 2.64 8.98
N ILE A 141 -7.07 3.35 9.62
CA ILE A 141 -6.38 2.84 10.81
C ILE A 141 -7.38 2.56 11.94
N ARG A 142 -8.32 3.49 12.21
CA ARG A 142 -9.36 3.27 13.23
C ARG A 142 -10.26 2.08 12.96
N THR A 143 -10.56 1.79 11.70
CA THR A 143 -11.39 0.64 11.33
C THR A 143 -10.66 -0.66 11.62
N ILE A 144 -9.37 -0.73 11.27
CA ILE A 144 -8.51 -1.88 11.62
C ILE A 144 -8.38 -2.02 13.14
N GLU A 145 -8.10 -0.94 13.87
CA GLU A 145 -7.97 -0.96 15.33
C GLU A 145 -9.25 -1.48 16.01
N LYS A 146 -10.44 -1.05 15.56
CA LYS A 146 -11.71 -1.56 16.11
C LYS A 146 -11.89 -3.06 15.89
N TRP A 147 -11.52 -3.56 14.71
CA TRP A 147 -11.54 -4.99 14.44
C TRP A 147 -10.59 -5.77 15.36
N VAL A 148 -9.37 -5.25 15.57
CA VAL A 148 -8.41 -5.83 16.52
C VAL A 148 -8.94 -5.82 17.95
N GLU A 149 -9.49 -4.69 18.40
CA GLU A 149 -10.09 -4.52 19.73
C GLU A 149 -11.29 -5.46 19.97
N ASN A 150 -12.01 -5.84 18.91
CA ASN A 150 -13.13 -6.79 18.95
C ASN A 150 -12.71 -8.25 18.71
N GLY A 151 -11.41 -8.55 18.81
CA GLY A 151 -10.90 -9.93 18.80
C GLY A 151 -10.60 -10.48 17.41
N SER A 152 -10.47 -9.62 16.39
CA SER A 152 -10.03 -9.99 15.04
C SER A 152 -10.84 -11.13 14.42
N ALA A 153 -12.17 -11.09 14.56
CA ALA A 153 -13.05 -12.16 14.09
C ALA A 153 -13.02 -12.31 12.56
N MET A 154 -13.24 -13.54 12.09
CA MET A 154 -13.53 -13.83 10.68
C MET A 154 -15.03 -13.67 10.47
N ASP A 155 -15.48 -12.48 10.08
CA ASP A 155 -16.88 -12.11 9.85
C ASP A 155 -17.09 -11.38 8.52
#